data_AF-A0A0S9S6W6-F1
#
_entry.id   AF-A0A0S9S6W6-F1
#
_cell.length_a   1.000
_cell.length_b   1.000
_cell.length_c   1.000
_cell.angle_alpha   90.00
_cell.angle_beta   90.00
_cell.angle_gamma   90.00
#
_symmetry.space_group_name_H-M   'P 1'
#
loop_
_entity.id
_entity.type
_entity.pdbx_description
1 polymer ?
#
loop_
_entity_poly.entity_id
_entity_poly.type
_entity_poly.pdbx_seq_one_letter_code
_entity_poly.pdbx_strand_id
1 'polypeptide(L)'
;MSLPETLRGTVRVPVPGRADARSPADTLRSLYPVLAACWKIPPGLTGLGRAEITTRFALRRDGSVIGAPRVTYATQDLDTRADRILTDATLAAIRRCTPARITPALGAAIAGRPIALRFIYQGPKGQGV
;
A
#
# COMPACT_ATOMS: atom_id res chain seq x y z
N MET A 1 24.68 -6.75 -8.77
CA MET A 1 23.93 -6.24 -7.60
C MET A 1 22.73 -7.13 -7.37
N SER A 2 22.76 -8.00 -6.37
CA SER A 2 21.62 -8.85 -6.00
C SER A 2 20.51 -8.01 -5.38
N LEU A 3 19.27 -8.18 -5.87
CA LEU A 3 18.13 -7.50 -5.27
C LEU A 3 17.83 -8.13 -3.89
N PRO A 4 17.41 -7.34 -2.89
CA PRO A 4 17.11 -7.86 -1.55
C PRO A 4 15.99 -8.91 -1.59
N GLU A 5 16.00 -9.89 -0.69
CA GLU A 5 14.99 -10.97 -0.62
C GLU A 5 13.55 -10.43 -0.51
N THR A 6 13.38 -9.25 0.09
CA THR A 6 12.09 -8.56 0.19
C THR A 6 12.18 -7.17 -0.42
N LEU A 7 11.24 -6.88 -1.32
CA LEU A 7 11.02 -5.56 -1.91
C LEU A 7 10.31 -4.67 -0.89
N ARG A 8 10.95 -3.61 -0.41
CA ARG A 8 10.39 -2.73 0.62
C ARG A 8 10.03 -1.37 0.03
N GLY A 9 8.83 -0.90 0.37
CA GLY A 9 8.33 0.41 -0.03
C GLY A 9 7.58 1.09 1.11
N THR A 10 7.62 2.42 1.12
CA THR A 10 6.85 3.25 2.05
C THR A 10 6.08 4.29 1.25
N VAL A 11 4.78 4.44 1.53
CA VAL A 11 3.89 5.36 0.85
C VAL A 11 3.06 6.12 1.87
N ARG A 12 2.88 7.42 1.65
CA ARG A 12 1.92 8.23 2.40
C ARG A 12 0.54 8.06 1.78
N VAL A 13 -0.47 7.89 2.60
CA VAL A 13 -1.87 7.77 2.17
C VAL A 13 -2.77 8.80 2.86
N PRO A 14 -3.76 9.36 2.16
CA PRO A 14 -4.07 9.13 0.74
C PRO A 14 -2.95 9.66 -0.17
N VAL A 15 -2.71 8.95 -1.28
CA VAL A 15 -1.66 9.35 -2.24
C VAL A 15 -2.10 10.67 -2.90
N PRO A 16 -1.31 11.75 -2.83
CA PRO A 16 -1.68 13.04 -3.41
C PRO A 16 -1.63 12.98 -4.94
N GLY A 17 -2.70 13.40 -5.60
CA GLY A 17 -2.81 13.41 -7.07
C GLY A 17 -2.93 12.01 -7.67
N ARG A 18 -3.36 11.93 -8.93
CA ARG A 18 -3.31 10.68 -9.72
C ARG A 18 -1.83 10.36 -9.93
N ALA A 19 -1.18 9.64 -9.02
CA ALA A 19 0.03 8.89 -9.35
C ALA A 19 -0.29 8.13 -10.63
N ASP A 20 0.36 8.49 -11.73
CA ASP A 20 -0.16 8.36 -13.10
C ASP A 20 -0.76 6.98 -13.39
N ALA A 21 -2.05 6.82 -13.07
CA ALA A 21 -2.79 5.58 -13.29
C ALA A 21 -2.95 5.26 -14.78
N ARG A 22 -2.41 6.12 -15.65
CA ARG A 22 -2.47 6.03 -17.11
C ARG A 22 -1.29 5.25 -17.70
N SER A 23 -0.14 5.21 -17.01
CA SER A 23 1.05 4.52 -17.48
C SER A 23 1.39 3.32 -16.58
N PRO A 24 1.79 2.17 -17.15
CA PRO A 24 2.23 1.04 -16.34
C PRO A 24 3.50 1.39 -15.56
N ALA A 25 3.57 0.99 -14.29
CA ALA A 25 4.79 1.14 -13.51
C ALA A 25 5.91 0.27 -14.09
N ASP A 26 7.08 0.86 -14.26
CA ASP A 26 8.28 0.24 -14.83
C ASP A 26 9.39 0.01 -13.79
N THR A 27 9.28 0.62 -12.61
CA THR A 27 10.25 0.56 -11.53
C THR A 27 9.56 0.30 -10.18
N LEU A 28 10.33 -0.16 -9.19
CA LEU A 28 9.82 -0.29 -7.82
C LEU A 28 9.34 1.05 -7.24
N ARG A 29 9.99 2.17 -7.64
CA ARG A 29 9.62 3.52 -7.20
C ARG A 29 8.23 3.92 -7.69
N SER A 30 7.90 3.63 -8.95
CA SER A 30 6.57 3.89 -9.53
C SER A 30 5.53 2.85 -9.11
N LEU A 31 5.94 1.63 -8.76
CA LEU A 31 5.05 0.56 -8.31
C LEU A 31 4.33 0.86 -6.98
N TYR A 32 5.05 1.34 -5.96
CA TYR A 32 4.46 1.48 -4.62
C TYR A 32 3.27 2.48 -4.57
N PRO A 33 3.34 3.67 -5.20
CA PRO A 33 2.18 4.54 -5.32
C PRO A 33 1.01 3.91 -6.08
N VAL A 34 1.26 3.13 -7.15
CA VAL A 34 0.22 2.41 -7.89
C VAL A 34 -0.53 1.42 -6.99
N LEU A 35 0.19 0.68 -6.14
CA LEU A 35 -0.40 -0.28 -5.19
C LEU A 35 -1.21 0.39 -4.06
N ALA A 36 -0.96 1.68 -3.79
CA ALA A 36 -1.61 2.44 -2.74
C ALA A 36 -2.64 3.46 -3.25
N ALA A 37 -2.76 3.67 -4.56
CA ALA A 37 -3.62 4.68 -5.17
C ALA A 37 -5.12 4.49 -4.85
N CYS A 38 -5.52 3.25 -4.55
CA CYS A 38 -6.91 2.89 -4.21
C CYS A 38 -7.20 3.01 -2.71
N TRP A 39 -6.22 3.42 -1.90
CA TRP A 39 -6.42 3.66 -0.48
C TRP A 39 -7.30 4.89 -0.30
N LYS A 40 -8.40 4.71 0.42
CA LYS A 40 -9.37 5.76 0.73
C LYS A 40 -9.38 5.93 2.23
N ILE A 41 -9.52 7.18 2.69
CA ILE A 41 -9.71 7.46 4.11
C ILE A 41 -11.02 6.79 4.54
N PRO A 42 -10.99 5.75 5.37
CA PRO A 42 -12.21 5.11 5.84
C PRO A 42 -12.88 5.96 6.94
N PRO A 43 -14.22 5.92 7.07
CA PRO A 43 -14.91 6.52 8.20
C PRO A 43 -14.35 5.95 9.51
N GLY A 44 -14.08 6.82 10.49
CA GLY A 44 -13.54 6.42 11.80
C GLY A 44 -12.02 6.53 11.96
N LEU A 45 -11.24 6.82 10.89
CA LEU A 45 -9.82 7.18 11.03
C LEU A 45 -9.57 8.70 11.03
N THR A 46 -10.57 9.52 10.69
CA THR A 46 -10.42 10.98 10.54
C THR A 46 -9.93 11.70 11.80
N GLY A 47 -10.19 11.14 12.99
CA GLY A 47 -9.71 11.69 14.27
C GLY A 47 -8.26 11.33 14.60
N LEU A 48 -7.61 10.45 13.83
CA LEU A 48 -6.23 10.04 14.08
C LEU A 48 -5.26 11.01 13.39
N GLY A 49 -4.31 11.55 14.13
CA GLY A 49 -3.27 12.40 13.54
C GLY A 49 -2.33 11.65 12.59
N ARG A 50 -1.92 10.43 12.98
CA ARG A 50 -1.04 9.57 12.20
C ARG A 50 -1.26 8.10 12.58
N ALA A 51 -1.26 7.23 11.58
CA ALA A 51 -1.27 5.79 11.79
C ALA A 51 -0.42 5.10 10.72
N GLU A 52 0.18 3.98 11.07
CA GLU A 52 1.08 3.25 10.18
C GLU A 52 0.79 1.77 10.18
N ILE A 53 0.86 1.17 8.99
CA ILE A 53 0.57 -0.25 8.81
C ILE A 53 1.44 -0.80 7.68
N THR A 54 2.06 -1.96 7.92
CA THR A 54 2.87 -2.65 6.90
C THR A 54 2.17 -3.93 6.49
N THR A 55 1.98 -4.10 5.18
CA THR A 55 1.41 -5.32 4.61
C THR A 55 2.45 -6.02 3.74
N ARG A 56 2.57 -7.34 3.92
CA ARG A 56 3.40 -8.23 3.11
C ARG A 56 2.54 -9.05 2.14
N PHE A 57 2.92 -9.08 0.87
CA PHE A 57 2.28 -9.87 -0.19
C PHE A 57 3.26 -10.10 -1.35
N ALA A 58 2.85 -10.82 -2.38
CA ALA A 58 3.61 -10.95 -3.62
C ALA A 58 2.68 -10.75 -4.82
N LEU A 59 3.24 -10.41 -5.98
CA LEU A 59 2.50 -10.24 -7.23
C LEU A 59 2.90 -11.31 -8.24
N ARG A 60 1.98 -11.65 -9.15
CA ARG A 60 2.29 -12.38 -10.39
C ARG A 60 2.87 -11.40 -11.42
N ARG A 61 3.34 -11.94 -12.55
CA ARG A 61 3.87 -11.17 -13.68
C ARG A 61 2.85 -10.18 -14.28
N ASP A 62 1.56 -10.47 -14.14
CA ASP A 62 0.44 -9.64 -14.59
C ASP A 62 -0.01 -8.57 -13.57
N GLY A 63 0.68 -8.48 -12.42
CA GLY A 63 0.34 -7.55 -11.34
C GLY A 63 -0.80 -8.01 -10.42
N SER A 64 -1.35 -9.21 -10.59
CA SER A 64 -2.33 -9.79 -9.65
C SER A 64 -1.66 -10.27 -8.36
N VAL A 65 -2.40 -10.26 -7.24
CA VAL A 65 -1.86 -10.70 -5.94
C VAL A 65 -1.74 -12.23 -5.88
N ILE A 66 -0.62 -12.71 -5.32
CA ILE A 66 -0.40 -14.09 -4.94
C ILE A 66 -0.77 -14.25 -3.45
N GLY A 67 -1.76 -15.10 -3.17
CA GLY A 67 -2.21 -15.37 -1.81
C GLY A 67 -2.94 -14.19 -1.15
N ALA A 68 -3.17 -14.29 0.15
CA ALA A 68 -3.77 -13.22 0.95
C ALA A 68 -2.68 -12.26 1.48
N PRO A 69 -2.79 -10.95 1.26
CA PRO A 69 -1.89 -9.98 1.90
C PRO A 69 -1.99 -10.09 3.42
N ARG A 70 -0.85 -10.04 4.11
CA ARG A 70 -0.76 -10.18 5.57
C ARG A 70 -0.22 -8.92 6.19
N VAL A 71 -0.88 -8.43 7.23
CA VAL A 71 -0.36 -7.33 8.05
C VAL A 71 0.80 -7.87 8.89
N THR A 72 1.94 -7.20 8.84
CA THR A 72 3.14 -7.56 9.60
C THR A 72 3.50 -6.51 10.66
N TYR A 73 2.85 -5.35 10.61
CA TYR A 73 3.00 -4.28 11.58
C TYR A 73 1.78 -3.35 11.50
N ALA A 74 1.31 -2.89 12.66
CA ALA A 74 0.36 -1.79 12.79
C ALA A 74 0.77 -0.94 14.01
N THR A 75 0.39 0.34 14.02
CA THR A 75 0.56 1.22 15.19
C THR A 75 -0.13 0.64 16.42
N GLN A 76 0.59 0.56 17.55
CA GLN A 76 0.14 -0.17 18.75
C GLN A 76 -0.86 0.62 19.61
N ASP A 77 -0.87 1.95 19.54
CA ASP A 77 -1.70 2.82 20.39
C ASP A 77 -3.07 3.17 19.77
N LEU A 78 -3.54 2.37 18.81
CA LEU A 78 -4.87 2.50 18.24
C LEU A 78 -5.87 1.70 19.07
N ASP A 79 -7.07 2.26 19.29
CA ASP A 79 -8.16 1.47 19.83
C ASP A 79 -8.51 0.30 18.88
N THR A 80 -9.12 -0.76 19.42
CA THR A 80 -9.41 -1.99 18.66
C THR A 80 -10.29 -1.75 17.42
N ARG A 81 -11.14 -0.72 17.43
CA ARG A 81 -11.98 -0.38 16.28
C ARG A 81 -11.15 0.34 15.21
N ALA A 82 -10.32 1.31 15.60
CA ALA A 82 -9.42 2.00 14.68
C ALA A 82 -8.41 1.04 14.01
N ASP A 83 -7.83 0.10 14.77
CA ASP A 83 -6.91 -0.91 14.23
C ASP A 83 -7.57 -1.79 13.14
N ARG A 84 -8.79 -2.29 13.42
CA ARG A 84 -9.57 -3.07 12.45
C ARG A 84 -9.87 -2.27 11.19
N ILE A 85 -10.33 -1.03 11.34
CA ILE A 85 -10.65 -0.15 10.22
C ILE A 85 -9.40 0.12 9.37
N LEU A 86 -8.25 0.39 9.99
CA LEU A 86 -6.99 0.61 9.30
C LEU A 86 -6.52 -0.63 8.54
N THR A 87 -6.61 -1.80 9.17
CA THR A 87 -6.28 -3.09 8.55
C THR A 87 -7.18 -3.36 7.34
N ASP A 88 -8.50 -3.24 7.50
CA ASP A 88 -9.45 -3.51 6.42
C ASP A 88 -9.30 -2.54 5.25
N ALA A 89 -9.11 -1.25 5.53
CA ALA A 89 -8.87 -0.24 4.51
C ALA A 89 -7.59 -0.53 3.71
N THR A 90 -6.53 -0.95 4.40
CA THR A 90 -5.23 -1.26 3.77
C THR A 90 -5.31 -2.50 2.89
N LEU A 91 -5.89 -3.59 3.40
CA LEU A 91 -6.07 -4.81 2.62
C LEU A 91 -7.04 -4.60 1.44
N ALA A 92 -8.10 -3.81 1.63
CA ALA A 92 -9.03 -3.46 0.57
C ALA A 92 -8.37 -2.58 -0.52
N ALA A 93 -7.46 -1.68 -0.15
CA ALA A 93 -6.71 -0.85 -1.09
C ALA A 93 -5.87 -1.72 -2.04
N ILE A 94 -5.11 -2.68 -1.49
CA ILE A 94 -4.31 -3.60 -2.29
C ILE A 94 -5.20 -4.37 -3.27
N ARG A 95 -6.30 -4.97 -2.78
CA ARG A 95 -7.24 -5.71 -3.64
C ARG A 95 -7.81 -4.86 -4.77
N ARG A 96 -8.18 -3.60 -4.49
CA ARG A 96 -8.76 -2.67 -5.49
C ARG A 96 -7.73 -2.20 -6.52
N CYS A 97 -6.46 -2.11 -6.14
CA CYS A 97 -5.39 -1.66 -7.01
C CYS A 97 -4.65 -2.81 -7.71
N THR A 98 -5.14 -4.04 -7.55
CA THR A 98 -4.65 -5.21 -8.27
C THR A 98 -5.72 -5.79 -9.19
N PRO A 99 -5.38 -6.23 -10.42
CA PRO A 99 -4.03 -6.31 -10.97
C PRO A 99 -3.38 -4.94 -11.20
N ALA A 100 -2.15 -4.76 -10.67
CA ALA A 100 -1.44 -3.50 -10.79
C ALA A 100 -0.95 -3.34 -12.22
N ARG A 101 -1.18 -2.16 -12.82
CA ARG A 101 -0.64 -1.87 -14.15
C ARG A 101 0.88 -1.74 -14.07
N ILE A 102 1.59 -2.74 -14.56
CA ILE A 102 3.05 -2.83 -14.57
C ILE A 102 3.56 -3.20 -15.97
N THR A 103 4.79 -2.81 -16.30
CA THR A 103 5.41 -3.25 -17.55
C THR A 103 5.77 -4.74 -17.49
N PRO A 104 5.86 -5.45 -18.63
CA PRO A 104 6.29 -6.85 -18.66
C PRO A 104 7.67 -7.06 -18.02
N ALA A 105 8.60 -6.12 -18.22
CA ALA A 105 9.94 -6.15 -17.63
C ALA A 105 9.88 -6.07 -16.09
N LEU A 106 9.09 -5.14 -15.54
CA LEU A 106 8.92 -5.04 -14.09
C LEU A 106 8.23 -6.30 -13.54
N GLY A 107 7.16 -6.76 -14.20
CA GLY A 107 6.44 -7.98 -13.83
C GLY A 107 7.35 -9.20 -13.74
N ALA A 108 8.25 -9.40 -14.71
CA ALA A 108 9.24 -10.47 -14.68
C ALA A 108 10.24 -10.32 -13.50
N ALA A 109 10.63 -9.09 -13.15
CA ALA A 109 11.60 -8.82 -12.09
C ALA A 109 11.04 -8.95 -10.66
N ILE A 110 9.72 -8.80 -10.47
CA ILE A 110 9.07 -8.81 -9.15
C ILE A 110 8.19 -10.04 -8.88
N ALA A 111 7.86 -10.82 -9.91
CA ALA A 111 6.91 -11.93 -9.76
C ALA A 111 7.36 -12.94 -8.69
N GLY A 112 6.44 -13.28 -7.78
CA GLY A 112 6.70 -14.20 -6.66
C GLY A 112 7.57 -13.62 -5.54
N ARG A 113 8.11 -12.42 -5.70
CA ARG A 113 8.99 -11.83 -4.69
C ARG A 113 8.16 -11.16 -3.59
N PRO A 114 8.50 -11.39 -2.31
CA PRO A 114 7.85 -10.70 -1.20
C PRO A 114 8.00 -9.19 -1.33
N ILE A 115 6.87 -8.49 -1.27
CA ILE A 115 6.76 -7.04 -1.16
C ILE A 115 6.26 -6.73 0.26
N ALA A 116 6.97 -5.88 0.98
CA ALA A 116 6.53 -5.29 2.24
C ALA A 116 6.27 -3.79 2.01
N LEU A 117 4.99 -3.42 1.97
CA LEU A 117 4.55 -2.04 1.71
C LEU A 117 4.02 -1.42 3.01
N ARG A 118 4.69 -0.37 3.46
CA ARG A 118 4.30 0.44 4.61
C ARG A 118 3.44 1.61 4.15
N PHE A 119 2.23 1.68 4.68
CA PHE A 119 1.30 2.78 4.51
C PHE A 119 1.44 3.71 5.71
N ILE A 120 1.68 4.99 5.45
CA ILE A 120 1.68 6.05 6.46
C ILE A 120 0.44 6.90 6.23
N TYR A 121 -0.58 6.66 7.03
CA TYR A 121 -1.75 7.53 7.07
C TYR A 121 -1.39 8.81 7.83
N GLN A 122 -1.68 9.95 7.20
CA GLN A 122 -1.70 11.23 7.87
C GLN A 122 -3.14 11.73 7.84
N GLY A 123 -3.75 11.86 9.02
CA GLY A 123 -5.08 12.45 9.11
C GLY A 123 -5.04 13.92 8.72
N PRO A 124 -6.19 14.50 8.37
CA PRO A 124 -6.30 15.95 8.27
C PRO A 124 -5.80 16.53 9.59
N LYS A 125 -4.69 17.28 9.55
CA LYS A 125 -4.28 18.07 10.71
C LYS A 125 -5.50 18.93 11.04
N GLY A 126 -6.01 18.84 12.27
CA GLY A 126 -7.00 19.78 12.76
C GLY A 126 -6.53 21.16 12.38
N GLN A 127 -7.29 21.83 11.52
CA GLN A 127 -7.21 23.27 11.38
C GLN A 127 -7.57 23.75 12.77
N GLY A 128 -6.54 24.08 13.56
CA GLY A 128 -6.73 24.65 14.88
C GLY A 128 -7.69 25.83 14.71
N VAL A 129 -8.76 25.80 15.50
CA VAL A 129 -9.59 26.96 15.78
C VAL A 129 -8.71 28.14 16.16
#